data_AF-A0A800DL84-F1
#
_entry.id   AF-A0A800DL84-F1
#
_cell.length_a   1.000
_cell.length_b   1.000
_cell.length_c   1.000
_cell.angle_alpha   90.00
_cell.angle_beta   90.00
_cell.angle_gamma   90.00
#
_symmetry.space_group_name_H-M   'P 1'
#
loop_
_entity.id
_entity.type
_entity.pdbx_description
1 polymer ?
#
loop_
_entity_poly.entity_id
_entity_poly.type
_entity_poly.pdbx_seq_one_letter_code
_entity_poly.pdbx_strand_id
1 'polypeptide(L)'
;MSVSAPSRITPLGKVTPFRAQRIWERNFLVYRRLWKIVFSGFFEPAFYLFSIGIGIGAMVGEVAGPGGVAVPYTAFVAPALMAASAMNGAVIETTFNIFFKLRFDNV
;
A
#
# COMPACT_ATOMS: atom_id res chain seq x y z
N MET A 1 -31.82 8.82 -35.12
CA MET A 1 -31.04 8.80 -33.88
C MET A 1 -30.65 7.36 -33.58
N SER A 2 -29.41 6.96 -33.85
CA SER A 2 -28.89 5.66 -33.45
C SER A 2 -27.60 5.91 -32.68
N VAL A 3 -27.67 5.75 -31.35
CA VAL A 3 -26.51 5.87 -30.46
C VAL A 3 -25.80 4.53 -30.51
N SER A 4 -24.64 4.50 -31.19
CA SER A 4 -23.75 3.35 -31.22
C SER A 4 -23.16 3.14 -29.81
N ALA A 5 -23.47 2.00 -29.20
CA ALA A 5 -22.87 1.58 -27.94
C ALA A 5 -21.35 1.36 -28.11
N PRO A 6 -20.50 1.81 -27.18
CA PRO A 6 -19.06 1.55 -27.26
C PRO A 6 -18.77 0.07 -26.98
N SER A 7 -18.59 -0.72 -28.04
CA SER A 7 -18.21 -2.13 -28.01
C SER A 7 -16.71 -2.32 -27.73
N ARG A 8 -16.19 -1.84 -26.59
CA ARG A 8 -14.74 -1.94 -26.30
C ARG A 8 -14.38 -2.35 -24.87
N ILE A 9 -15.10 -3.31 -24.28
CA ILE A 9 -14.75 -3.87 -22.96
C ILE A 9 -14.65 -5.41 -22.96
N THR A 10 -14.23 -6.01 -24.08
CA THR A 10 -13.91 -7.45 -24.08
C THR A 10 -12.45 -7.62 -24.47
N PRO A 11 -11.53 -7.91 -23.52
CA PRO A 11 -10.21 -8.35 -23.88
C PRO A 11 -10.35 -9.79 -24.42
N LEU A 12 -10.61 -9.90 -25.72
CA LEU A 12 -10.60 -11.14 -26.52
C LEU A 12 -9.17 -11.66 -26.70
N GLY A 13 -8.46 -11.85 -25.59
CA GLY A 13 -7.15 -12.46 -25.55
C GLY A 13 -7.15 -13.57 -24.53
N LYS A 14 -6.51 -14.70 -24.86
CA LYS A 14 -6.30 -15.83 -23.95
C LYS A 14 -5.82 -15.33 -22.59
N VAL A 15 -6.45 -15.76 -21.50
CA VAL A 15 -6.04 -15.43 -20.13
C VAL A 15 -4.71 -16.12 -19.86
N THR A 16 -3.61 -15.44 -20.16
CA THR A 16 -2.27 -15.92 -19.84
C THR A 16 -2.00 -15.74 -18.35
N PRO A 17 -1.34 -16.69 -17.67
CA PRO A 17 -1.10 -16.62 -16.22
C PRO A 17 -0.27 -15.40 -15.79
N PHE A 18 0.43 -14.74 -16.71
CA PHE A 18 1.31 -13.59 -16.44
C PHE A 18 0.64 -12.21 -16.56
N ARG A 19 -0.69 -12.12 -16.71
CA ARG A 19 -1.38 -10.82 -16.84
C ARG A 19 -1.20 -9.93 -15.63
N ALA A 20 -1.31 -10.48 -14.42
CA ALA A 20 -1.09 -9.73 -13.18
C ALA A 20 0.34 -9.17 -13.10
N GLN A 21 1.33 -9.98 -13.50
CA GLN A 21 2.73 -9.55 -13.53
C GLN A 21 2.96 -8.39 -14.50
N ARG A 22 2.39 -8.45 -15.71
CA ARG A 22 2.50 -7.35 -16.70
C ARG A 22 1.89 -6.04 -16.20
N ILE A 23 0.75 -6.12 -15.50
CA ILE A 23 0.10 -4.94 -14.89
C ILE A 23 0.98 -4.37 -13.77
N TRP A 24 1.59 -5.25 -12.96
CA TRP A 24 2.51 -4.85 -11.90
C TRP A 24 3.78 -4.20 -12.47
N GLU A 25 4.40 -4.78 -13.49
CA GLU A 25 5.57 -4.22 -14.21
C GLU A 25 5.26 -2.81 -14.71
N ARG A 26 4.10 -2.61 -15.34
CA ARG A 26 3.65 -1.29 -15.80
C ARG A 26 3.50 -0.31 -14.64
N ASN A 27 2.81 -0.71 -13.57
CA ASN A 27 2.60 0.15 -12.41
C ASN A 27 3.93 0.52 -11.75
N PHE A 28 4.84 -0.44 -11.59
CA PHE A 28 6.19 -0.23 -11.05
C PHE A 28 6.98 0.81 -11.87
N LEU A 29 6.92 0.73 -13.20
CA LEU A 29 7.55 1.71 -14.10
C LEU A 29 6.96 3.12 -14.01
N VAL A 30 5.72 3.27 -13.56
CA VAL A 30 5.11 4.58 -13.27
C VAL A 30 5.58 5.07 -11.89
N TYR A 31 5.49 4.21 -10.87
CA TYR A 31 5.87 4.57 -9.50
C TYR A 31 7.36 4.85 -9.31
N ARG A 32 8.25 4.36 -10.18
CA ARG A 32 9.68 4.73 -10.13
C ARG A 32 9.91 6.24 -10.19
N ARG A 33 9.00 7.00 -10.83
CA ARG A 33 9.08 8.47 -10.92
C ARG A 33 8.56 9.14 -9.66
N LEU A 34 7.71 8.46 -8.90
CA LEU A 34 7.09 8.91 -7.66
C LEU A 34 7.76 8.32 -6.41
N TRP A 35 8.98 7.77 -6.55
CA TRP A 35 9.70 7.08 -5.47
C TRP A 35 9.85 7.93 -4.20
N LYS A 36 9.98 9.25 -4.34
CA LYS A 36 10.06 10.18 -3.19
C LYS A 36 8.80 10.15 -2.32
N ILE A 37 7.62 10.02 -2.94
CA ILE A 37 6.34 9.98 -2.22
C ILE A 37 6.23 8.67 -1.42
N VAL A 38 6.60 7.55 -2.06
CA VAL A 38 6.64 6.24 -1.40
C VAL A 38 7.64 6.26 -0.24
N PHE A 39 8.80 6.85 -0.45
CA PHE A 39 9.83 6.98 0.58
C PHE A 39 9.38 7.89 1.72
N SER A 40 8.74 9.03 1.44
CA SER A 40 8.22 9.92 2.49
C SER A 40 7.11 9.27 3.34
N GLY A 41 6.28 8.40 2.75
CA GLY A 41 5.23 7.68 3.47
C GLY A 41 5.78 6.65 4.48
N PHE A 42 7.03 6.23 4.35
CA PHE A 42 7.69 5.36 5.33
C PHE A 42 8.09 6.11 6.60
N PHE A 43 8.35 7.41 6.52
CA PHE A 43 8.81 8.18 7.68
C PHE A 43 7.73 8.38 8.73
N GLU A 44 6.46 8.47 8.34
CA GLU A 44 5.36 8.61 9.28
C GLU A 44 5.33 7.47 10.32
N PRO A 45 5.18 6.19 9.94
CA PRO A 45 5.22 5.08 10.90
C PRO A 45 6.58 4.94 11.60
N ALA A 46 7.68 5.28 10.94
CA ALA A 46 9.02 5.23 11.55
C ALA A 46 9.16 6.28 12.68
N PHE A 47 8.71 7.51 12.47
CA PHE A 47 8.72 8.55 13.49
C PHE A 47 7.72 8.26 14.61
N TYR A 48 6.55 7.68 14.29
CA TYR A 48 5.64 7.18 15.32
C TYR A 48 6.30 6.13 16.21
N LEU A 49 6.99 5.16 15.60
CA LEU A 49 7.67 4.12 16.36
C LEU A 49 8.85 4.66 17.18
N PHE A 50 9.59 5.61 16.63
CA PHE A 50 10.67 6.32 17.36
C PHE A 50 10.12 7.09 18.56
N SER A 51 9.02 7.84 18.37
CA SER A 51 8.34 8.57 19.43
C SER A 51 7.82 7.64 20.53
N ILE A 52 7.15 6.55 20.14
CA ILE A 52 6.67 5.53 21.07
C ILE A 52 7.83 4.87 21.80
N GLY A 53 8.94 4.58 21.12
CA GLY A 53 10.11 3.95 21.73
C GLY A 53 10.76 4.80 22.82
N ILE A 54 10.89 6.11 22.59
CA ILE A 54 11.45 7.04 23.57
C ILE A 54 10.44 7.33 24.70
N GLY A 55 9.17 7.51 24.38
CA GLY A 55 8.14 7.82 25.37
C GLY A 55 7.61 6.59 26.10
N ILE A 56 6.70 5.87 25.46
CA ILE A 56 5.93 4.78 26.07
C ILE A 56 6.77 3.51 26.26
N GLY A 57 7.69 3.23 25.34
CA GLY A 57 8.58 2.07 25.38
C GLY A 57 9.46 2.05 26.62
N ALA A 58 9.92 3.22 27.08
CA ALA A 58 10.68 3.36 28.31
C ALA A 58 9.84 3.09 29.59
N MET A 59 8.51 3.25 29.52
CA MET A 59 7.61 3.04 30.65
C MET A 59 7.03 1.61 30.70
N VAL A 60 6.79 1.00 29.53
CA VAL A 60 6.20 -0.35 29.41
C VAL A 60 7.25 -1.45 29.51
N GLY A 61 8.47 -1.22 28.99
CA GLY A 61 9.54 -2.21 28.99
C GLY A 61 9.26 -3.37 28.01
N GLU A 62 8.93 -4.54 28.55
CA GLU A 62 8.75 -5.77 27.77
C GLU A 62 7.31 -6.28 27.80
N VAL A 63 6.87 -6.82 26.67
CA VAL A 63 5.56 -7.43 26.49
C VAL A 63 5.73 -8.91 26.15
N ALA A 64 4.78 -9.74 26.59
CA ALA A 64 4.73 -11.15 26.19
C ALA A 64 4.48 -11.25 24.68
N GLY A 65 5.52 -11.56 23.93
CA GLY A 65 5.47 -11.79 22.50
C GLY A 65 4.90 -13.17 22.13
N PRO A 66 4.82 -13.47 20.83
CA PRO A 66 4.36 -14.76 20.33
C PRO A 66 5.18 -15.90 20.95
N GLY A 67 4.51 -16.84 21.63
CA GLY A 67 5.18 -17.97 22.31
C GLY A 67 5.70 -17.67 23.72
N GLY A 68 5.33 -16.54 24.32
CA GLY A 68 5.69 -16.20 25.71
C GLY A 68 7.08 -15.61 25.89
N VAL A 69 7.82 -15.39 24.80
CA VAL A 69 9.12 -14.69 24.82
C VAL A 69 8.88 -13.22 25.09
N ALA A 70 9.60 -12.64 26.05
CA ALA A 70 9.52 -11.22 26.31
C ALA A 70 10.17 -10.44 25.17
N VAL A 71 9.44 -9.47 24.61
CA VAL A 71 9.85 -8.67 23.45
C VAL A 71 9.66 -7.19 23.80
N PRO A 72 10.60 -6.31 23.44
CA PRO A 72 10.42 -4.88 23.67
C PRO A 72 9.16 -4.37 22.96
N TYR A 73 8.40 -3.49 23.62
CA TYR A 73 7.12 -2.97 23.12
C TYR A 73 7.23 -2.39 21.69
N THR A 74 8.36 -1.77 21.37
CA THR A 74 8.65 -1.24 20.03
C THR A 74 8.68 -2.33 18.95
N ALA A 75 9.29 -3.48 19.23
CA ALA A 75 9.34 -4.61 18.30
C ALA A 75 7.98 -5.31 18.15
N PHE A 76 7.13 -5.25 19.19
CA PHE A 76 5.75 -5.72 19.12
C PHE A 76 4.86 -4.82 18.22
N VAL A 77 5.02 -3.50 18.31
CA VAL A 77 4.20 -2.52 17.56
C VAL A 77 4.69 -2.30 16.13
N ALA A 78 5.99 -2.50 15.86
CA ALA A 78 6.59 -2.35 14.53
C ALA A 78 5.83 -3.00 13.37
N PRO A 79 5.49 -4.30 13.40
CA PRO A 79 4.78 -4.95 12.29
C PRO A 79 3.37 -4.39 12.08
N ALA A 80 2.68 -3.97 13.15
CA ALA A 80 1.35 -3.37 13.05
C ALA A 80 1.40 -2.02 12.32
N LEU A 81 2.38 -1.18 12.64
CA LEU A 81 2.58 0.11 11.96
C LEU A 81 3.00 -0.07 10.49
N MET A 82 3.84 -1.06 10.19
CA MET A 82 4.16 -1.40 8.79
C MET A 82 2.92 -1.83 8.02
N ALA A 83 2.08 -2.70 8.59
CA ALA A 83 0.82 -3.12 7.97
C ALA A 83 -0.13 -1.93 7.73
N ALA A 84 -0.26 -1.02 8.69
CA ALA A 84 -1.09 0.17 8.57
C ALA A 84 -0.62 1.10 7.43
N SER A 85 0.70 1.32 7.30
CA SER A 85 1.25 2.12 6.20
C SER A 85 1.02 1.49 4.82
N ALA A 86 1.17 0.17 4.71
CA ALA A 86 0.91 -0.57 3.48
C ALA A 86 -0.58 -0.49 3.09
N MET A 87 -1.48 -0.63 4.06
CA MET A 87 -2.92 -0.46 3.86
C MET A 87 -3.26 0.95 3.38
N ASN A 88 -2.67 1.98 4.00
CA ASN A 88 -2.92 3.37 3.61
C ASN A 88 -2.55 3.62 2.13
N GLY A 89 -1.37 3.17 1.71
CA GLY A 89 -0.95 3.26 0.30
C GLY A 89 -1.88 2.49 -0.66
N ALA A 90 -2.32 1.28 -0.26
CA ALA A 90 -3.26 0.48 -1.05
C ALA A 90 -4.63 1.17 -1.18
N VAL A 91 -5.16 1.77 -0.11
CA VAL A 91 -6.44 2.48 -0.11
C VAL A 91 -6.38 3.72 -1.00
N ILE A 92 -5.29 4.48 -0.95
CA ILE A 92 -5.10 5.65 -1.83
C ILE A 92 -5.12 5.23 -3.30
N GLU A 93 -4.43 4.12 -3.63
CA GLU A 93 -4.39 3.61 -5.00
C GLU A 93 -5.75 3.10 -5.47
N THR A 94 -6.44 2.32 -4.65
CA THR A 94 -7.72 1.71 -5.05
C THR A 94 -8.88 2.70 -5.06
N THR A 95 -8.82 3.75 -4.25
CA THR A 95 -9.89 4.75 -4.14
C THR A 95 -9.68 5.90 -5.11
N PHE A 96 -8.56 6.61 -5.00
CA PHE A 96 -8.36 7.84 -5.76
C PHE A 96 -7.84 7.55 -7.17
N ASN A 97 -6.75 6.78 -7.29
CA ASN A 97 -6.09 6.59 -8.59
C ASN A 97 -7.01 5.87 -9.59
N ILE A 98 -7.71 4.81 -9.14
CA ILE A 98 -8.68 4.10 -9.98
C ILE A 98 -9.88 5.00 -10.34
N PHE A 99 -10.44 5.75 -9.37
CA PHE A 99 -11.55 6.66 -9.65
C PHE A 99 -11.17 7.73 -10.69
N PHE A 100 -9.97 8.32 -10.57
CA PHE A 100 -9.51 9.33 -11.52
C PHE A 100 -9.34 8.74 -12.93
N LYS A 101 -8.76 7.54 -13.05
CA LYS A 101 -8.60 6.83 -14.32
C LYS A 101 -9.95 6.52 -14.99
N LEU A 102 -10.92 6.03 -14.21
CA LEU A 102 -12.25 5.69 -14.72
C LEU A 102 -13.06 6.93 -15.11
N ARG A 103 -13.02 7.99 -14.29
CA ARG A 103 -13.88 9.17 -14.45
C ARG A 103 -13.35 10.20 -15.43
N PHE A 104 -12.03 10.36 -15.52
CA PHE A 104 -11.42 11.44 -16.31
C PHE A 104 -10.58 10.92 -17.48
N ASP A 105 -9.87 9.79 -17.33
CA ASP A 105 -9.08 9.21 -18.42
C ASP A 105 -9.88 8.26 -19.33
N ASN A 106 -11.12 7.91 -18.96
CA ASN A 106 -11.98 6.94 -19.67
C ASN A 106 -11.28 5.59 -19.95
N VAL A 107 -10.44 5.12 -19.00
CA VAL A 107 -9.75 3.82 -19.02
C VAL A 107 -10.42 2.85 -18.07
#